data_AF-I9X2F7-F1
#
_entry.id   AF-I9X2F7-F1
#
_cell.length_a   1.000
_cell.length_b   1.000
_cell.length_c   1.000
_cell.angle_alpha   90.00
_cell.angle_beta   90.00
_cell.angle_gamma   90.00
#
_symmetry.space_group_name_H-M   'P 1'
#
loop_
_entity.id
_entity.type
_entity.pdbx_description
1 polymer ?
#
loop_
_entity_poly.entity_id
_entity_poly.type
_entity_poly.pdbx_seq_one_letter_code
_entity_poly.pdbx_strand_id
1 'polypeptide(L)'
;MITPADAIAQLDRAIDESGETVILRRYTAPAGSPRPKIEASIPAFVRPLEAEELAGDIDSTFSNVIISPTNVGGFLPIVKGDKIVIDGKERNVELPKRYKMKGVLVRMKLMIGG
;
A
#
# COMPACT_ATOMS: atom_id res chain seq x y z
N MET A 1 2.54 -11.61 -25.73
CA MET A 1 3.24 -11.57 -24.41
C MET A 1 2.80 -10.31 -23.70
N ILE A 2 2.43 -10.38 -22.42
CA ILE A 2 2.15 -9.18 -21.61
C ILE A 2 3.47 -8.42 -21.37
N THR A 3 3.49 -7.11 -21.64
CA THR A 3 4.61 -6.25 -21.28
C THR A 3 4.45 -5.72 -19.84
N PRO A 4 5.53 -5.21 -19.20
CA PRO A 4 5.40 -4.58 -17.89
C PRO A 4 4.43 -3.40 -17.87
N ALA A 5 4.36 -2.62 -18.96
CA ALA A 5 3.43 -1.51 -19.10
C ALA A 5 1.98 -2.01 -19.17
N ASP A 6 1.74 -3.11 -19.91
CA ASP A 6 0.41 -3.73 -19.95
C ASP A 6 -0.02 -4.24 -18.58
N ALA A 7 0.92 -4.83 -17.81
CA ALA A 7 0.64 -5.32 -16.46
C ALA A 7 0.25 -4.18 -15.50
N ILE A 8 0.93 -3.03 -15.58
CA ILE A 8 0.59 -1.83 -14.80
C ILE A 8 -0.79 -1.31 -15.24
N ALA A 9 -1.03 -1.16 -16.54
CA ALA A 9 -2.30 -0.65 -17.06
C ALA A 9 -3.50 -1.58 -16.77
N GLN A 10 -3.27 -2.88 -16.65
CA GLN A 10 -4.28 -3.83 -16.19
C GLN A 10 -4.56 -3.69 -14.70
N LEU A 11 -3.52 -3.52 -13.88
CA LEU A 11 -3.68 -3.29 -12.44
C LEU A 11 -4.37 -1.95 -12.16
N ASP A 12 -4.01 -0.89 -12.89
CA ASP A 12 -4.63 0.44 -12.78
C ASP A 12 -6.12 0.36 -13.04
N ARG A 13 -6.52 -0.24 -14.17
CA ARG A 13 -7.93 -0.46 -14.51
C ARG A 13 -8.67 -1.26 -13.44
N ALA A 14 -8.08 -2.34 -12.94
CA ALA A 14 -8.71 -3.15 -11.90
C ALA A 14 -8.93 -2.35 -10.60
N ILE A 15 -7.92 -1.57 -10.19
CA ILE A 15 -8.00 -0.70 -9.01
C ILE A 15 -9.04 0.40 -9.21
N ASP A 16 -9.13 0.99 -10.40
CA ASP A 16 -10.12 2.03 -10.68
C ASP A 16 -11.55 1.48 -10.71
N GLU A 17 -11.74 0.23 -11.14
CA GLU A 17 -13.07 -0.41 -11.21
C GLU A 17 -13.56 -0.93 -9.85
N SER A 18 -12.67 -1.41 -8.98
CA SER A 18 -13.08 -2.16 -7.77
C SER A 18 -12.24 -1.91 -6.53
N GLY A 19 -11.28 -1.00 -6.61
CA GLY A 19 -10.50 -0.55 -5.46
C GLY A 19 -11.27 0.42 -4.57
N GLU A 20 -10.71 0.67 -3.40
CA GLU A 20 -11.17 1.70 -2.48
C GLU A 20 -10.11 2.79 -2.33
N THR A 21 -10.54 3.98 -1.92
CA THR A 21 -9.61 5.10 -1.69
C THR A 21 -8.99 4.98 -0.30
N VAL A 22 -7.66 4.91 -0.26
CA VAL A 22 -6.89 4.90 1.00
C VAL A 22 -5.99 6.13 1.05
N ILE A 23 -5.61 6.55 2.26
CA ILE A 23 -4.68 7.67 2.43
C ILE A 23 -3.32 7.10 2.81
N LEU A 24 -2.33 7.26 1.95
CA LEU A 24 -0.94 7.01 2.29
C LEU A 24 -0.40 8.23 3.01
N ARG A 25 0.18 8.02 4.20
CA ARG A 25 0.69 9.09 5.06
C ARG A 25 2.11 8.75 5.51
N ARG A 26 3.00 9.74 5.43
CA ARG A 26 4.37 9.68 5.95
C ARG A 26 4.62 10.86 6.87
N TYR A 27 5.09 10.59 8.08
CA TYR A 27 5.52 11.63 9.01
C TYR A 27 6.96 12.04 8.68
N THR A 28 7.20 13.34 8.51
CA THR A 28 8.51 13.88 8.08
C THR A 28 9.38 14.33 9.24
N ALA A 29 8.82 14.46 10.44
CA ALA A 29 9.56 14.78 11.67
C ALA A 29 9.26 13.73 12.76
N PRO A 30 10.17 13.48 13.72
CA PRO A 30 9.90 12.59 14.86
C PRO A 30 8.93 13.19 15.89
N ALA A 31 8.84 14.52 15.97
CA ALA A 31 8.00 15.25 16.92
C ALA A 31 7.41 16.54 16.29
N GLY A 32 6.41 17.15 16.94
CA GLY A 32 5.74 18.39 16.52
C GLY A 32 4.24 18.38 16.85
N SER A 33 3.60 19.55 16.96
CA SER A 33 2.16 19.69 17.20
C SER A 33 1.52 20.73 16.25
N PRO A 34 0.75 20.29 15.23
CA PRO A 34 0.62 18.91 14.75
C PRO A 34 1.91 18.41 14.11
N ARG A 35 2.20 17.12 14.26
CA ARG A 35 3.40 16.49 13.67
C ARG A 35 3.38 16.66 12.14
N PRO A 36 4.41 17.25 11.52
CA PRO A 36 4.49 17.39 10.07
C PRO A 36 4.31 16.05 9.36
N LYS A 37 3.38 16.02 8.42
CA LYS A 37 3.02 14.84 7.63
C LYS A 37 2.80 15.23 6.18
N ILE A 38 3.14 14.30 5.29
CA ILE A 38 2.72 14.33 3.90
C ILE A 38 1.69 13.22 3.72
N GLU A 39 0.61 13.50 3.01
CA GLU A 39 -0.42 12.51 2.73
C GLU A 39 -0.92 12.61 1.29
N ALA A 40 -1.29 11.47 0.72
CA ALA A 40 -1.88 11.36 -0.60
C ALA A 40 -3.02 10.35 -0.57
N SER A 41 -4.17 10.75 -1.12
CA SER A 41 -5.29 9.85 -1.38
C SER A 41 -5.01 9.08 -2.66
N ILE A 42 -4.97 7.76 -2.56
CA ILE A 42 -4.63 6.86 -3.66
C ILE A 42 -5.63 5.71 -3.70
N PRO A 43 -6.04 5.24 -4.89
CA PRO A 43 -6.89 4.07 -4.98
C PRO A 43 -6.04 2.80 -4.77
N ALA A 44 -6.58 1.84 -4.03
CA ALA A 44 -5.92 0.60 -3.69
C ALA A 44 -6.93 -0.54 -3.44
N PHE A 45 -6.47 -1.79 -3.49
CA PHE A 45 -7.26 -2.89 -2.96
C PHE A 45 -6.85 -3.17 -1.52
N VAL A 46 -7.81 -3.12 -0.61
CA VAL A 46 -7.61 -3.62 0.75
C VAL A 46 -8.29 -4.96 0.87
N ARG A 47 -7.54 -5.94 1.36
CA ARG A 47 -8.01 -7.31 1.55
C ARG A 47 -7.59 -7.80 2.93
N PRO A 48 -8.44 -8.56 3.63
CA PRO A 48 -8.01 -9.27 4.83
C PRO A 48 -6.85 -10.22 4.48
N LEU A 49 -6.08 -10.62 5.50
CA LEU A 49 -5.10 -11.69 5.34
C LEU A 49 -5.80 -13.03 5.11
N GLU A 50 -5.21 -13.87 4.26
CA GLU A 50 -5.61 -15.27 4.14
C GLU A 50 -5.13 -16.05 5.38
N ALA A 51 -5.78 -17.18 5.69
CA ALA A 51 -5.48 -17.97 6.89
C ALA A 51 -4.01 -18.41 6.96
N GLU A 52 -3.39 -18.67 5.81
CA GLU A 52 -1.98 -19.08 5.71
C GLU A 52 -1.00 -17.93 5.96
N GLU A 53 -1.46 -16.67 5.89
CA GLU A 53 -0.66 -15.48 6.20
C GLU A 53 -0.75 -15.09 7.69
N LEU A 54 -1.64 -15.73 8.47
CA LEU A 54 -1.76 -15.57 9.91
C LEU A 54 -0.71 -16.44 10.62
N ALA A 55 0.49 -15.91 10.80
CA ALA A 55 1.59 -16.60 11.47
C ALA A 55 2.33 -15.70 12.47
N GLY A 56 2.73 -16.25 13.61
CA GLY A 56 3.37 -15.50 14.69
C GLY A 56 2.40 -14.50 15.33
N ASP A 57 2.82 -13.24 15.45
CA ASP A 57 2.02 -12.13 16.00
C ASP A 57 1.10 -11.46 14.96
N ILE A 58 0.97 -12.05 13.77
CA ILE A 58 0.10 -11.55 12.70
C ILE A 58 -1.28 -12.18 12.88
N ASP A 59 -2.27 -11.34 13.18
CA ASP A 59 -3.65 -11.77 13.42
C ASP A 59 -4.62 -11.20 12.37
N SER A 60 -5.92 -11.46 12.56
CA SER A 60 -7.00 -11.02 11.67
C SER A 60 -7.21 -9.50 11.62
N THR A 61 -6.55 -8.74 12.49
CA THR A 61 -6.58 -7.27 12.42
C THR A 61 -5.70 -6.73 11.28
N PHE A 62 -4.75 -7.54 10.79
CA PHE A 62 -3.88 -7.16 9.70
C PHE A 62 -4.60 -7.25 8.36
N SER A 63 -4.11 -6.49 7.38
CA SER A 63 -4.67 -6.48 6.03
C SER A 63 -3.57 -6.32 4.99
N ASN A 64 -3.84 -6.77 3.79
CA ASN A 64 -3.00 -6.53 2.62
C ASN A 64 -3.58 -5.38 1.81
N VAL A 65 -2.72 -4.40 1.50
CA VAL A 65 -3.03 -3.31 0.58
C VAL A 65 -2.25 -3.50 -0.71
N ILE A 66 -2.96 -3.64 -1.83
CA ILE A 66 -2.35 -3.76 -3.15
C ILE A 66 -2.46 -2.42 -3.86
N ILE A 67 -1.33 -1.90 -4.30
CA ILE A 67 -1.23 -0.58 -4.92
C ILE A 67 -0.44 -0.70 -6.21
N SER A 68 -0.86 0.06 -7.22
CA SER A 68 -0.11 0.25 -8.45
C SER A 68 0.99 1.31 -8.32
N PRO A 69 2.18 1.10 -8.91
CA PRO A 69 3.26 2.10 -8.87
C PRO A 69 2.90 3.46 -9.47
N THR A 70 1.93 3.55 -10.39
CA THR A 70 1.48 4.81 -11.00
C THR A 70 0.72 5.70 -10.01
N ASN A 71 -0.05 5.08 -9.12
CA ASN A 71 -0.91 5.78 -8.16
C ASN A 71 -0.18 6.22 -6.88
N VAL A 72 1.02 5.69 -6.62
CA VAL A 72 1.81 6.02 -5.42
C VAL A 72 2.55 7.37 -5.54
N GLY A 73 2.64 7.93 -6.76
CA GLY A 73 3.29 9.21 -7.01
C GLY A 73 4.72 9.29 -6.44
N GLY A 74 5.04 10.44 -5.82
CA GLY A 74 6.35 10.72 -5.21
C GLY A 74 6.63 10.03 -3.87
N PHE A 75 5.73 9.17 -3.37
CA PHE A 75 5.94 8.47 -2.10
C PHE A 75 6.94 7.31 -2.21
N LEU A 76 7.30 6.90 -3.42
CA LEU A 76 8.28 5.85 -3.63
C LEU A 76 9.67 6.27 -3.10
N PRO A 77 10.38 5.39 -2.38
CA PRO A 77 9.94 4.06 -1.94
C PRO A 77 8.99 4.11 -0.74
N ILE A 78 7.93 3.29 -0.74
CA ILE A 78 7.19 2.98 0.49
C ILE A 78 8.08 2.08 1.38
N VAL A 79 8.14 2.40 2.67
CA VAL A 79 8.98 1.77 3.68
C VAL A 79 8.16 1.34 4.89
N LYS A 80 8.74 0.46 5.73
CA LYS A 80 8.14 0.11 7.02
C LYS A 80 7.99 1.37 7.89
N GLY A 81 6.85 1.51 8.57
CA GLY A 81 6.54 2.67 9.42
C GLY A 81 5.76 3.78 8.70
N ASP A 82 5.66 3.73 7.37
CA ASP A 82 4.66 4.52 6.66
C ASP A 82 3.25 4.12 7.13
N LYS A 83 2.28 5.02 6.96
CA LYS A 83 0.92 4.83 7.44
C LYS A 83 -0.05 4.71 6.28
N ILE A 84 -1.02 3.83 6.42
CA ILE A 84 -2.18 3.74 5.56
C ILE A 84 -3.40 4.05 6.41
N VAL A 85 -4.21 5.02 6.00
CA VAL A 85 -5.49 5.31 6.63
C VAL A 85 -6.61 4.70 5.79
N ILE A 86 -7.39 3.82 6.41
CA ILE A 86 -8.58 3.17 5.84
C ILE A 86 -9.73 3.43 6.81
N ASP A 87 -10.87 3.93 6.32
CA ASP A 87 -12.03 4.27 7.15
C ASP A 87 -11.70 5.18 8.36
N GLY A 88 -10.77 6.12 8.15
CA GLY A 88 -10.30 7.02 9.21
C GLY A 88 -9.37 6.38 10.25
N LYS A 89 -9.11 5.07 10.16
CA LYS A 89 -8.18 4.35 11.04
C LYS A 89 -6.79 4.32 10.45
N GLU A 90 -5.83 4.86 11.19
CA GLU A 90 -4.42 4.84 10.80
C GLU A 90 -3.81 3.48 11.15
N ARG A 91 -3.29 2.78 10.14
CA ARG A 91 -2.61 1.49 10.27
C ARG A 91 -1.16 1.61 9.82
N ASN A 92 -0.28 0.82 10.40
CA ASN A 92 1.14 0.86 10.09
C ASN A 92 1.47 -0.07 8.93
N VAL A 93 2.33 0.36 8.00
CA VAL A 93 2.97 -0.52 7.03
C VAL A 93 4.03 -1.34 7.75
N GLU A 94 3.79 -2.64 7.87
CA GLU A 94 4.68 -3.59 8.52
C GLU A 94 5.67 -4.20 7.53
N LEU A 95 5.20 -4.53 6.32
CA LEU A 95 6.02 -5.16 5.31
C LEU A 95 5.65 -4.68 3.88
N PRO A 96 6.50 -3.84 3.26
CA PRO A 96 6.33 -3.43 1.88
C PRO A 96 6.96 -4.44 0.90
N LYS A 97 6.14 -5.25 0.21
CA LYS A 97 6.60 -6.16 -0.86
C LYS A 97 6.49 -5.50 -2.23
N ARG A 98 7.53 -5.62 -3.05
CA ARG A 98 7.63 -5.07 -4.41
C ARG A 98 7.67 -6.20 -5.43
N TYR A 99 6.75 -6.17 -6.40
CA TYR A 99 6.72 -7.14 -7.49
C TYR A 99 7.24 -6.50 -8.76
N LYS A 100 8.25 -7.13 -9.37
CA LYS A 100 8.89 -6.65 -10.59
C LYS A 100 8.66 -7.63 -11.74
N MET A 101 8.37 -7.10 -12.93
CA MET A 101 8.31 -7.86 -14.18
C MET A 101 9.42 -7.36 -15.09
N LYS A 102 10.35 -8.25 -15.49
CA LYS A 102 11.55 -7.89 -16.27
C LYS A 102 12.33 -6.70 -15.66
N GLY A 103 12.42 -6.63 -14.34
CA GLY A 103 13.11 -5.56 -13.60
C GLY A 103 12.30 -4.30 -13.32
N VAL A 104 11.13 -4.13 -13.96
CA VAL A 104 10.24 -2.97 -13.77
C VAL A 104 9.26 -3.22 -12.64
N LEU A 105 9.10 -2.28 -11.70
CA LEU A 105 8.08 -2.36 -10.65
C LEU A 105 6.69 -2.30 -11.27
N VAL A 106 5.86 -3.31 -11.03
CA VAL A 106 4.49 -3.39 -11.59
C VAL A 106 3.40 -3.42 -10.53
N ARG A 107 3.73 -3.78 -9.28
CA ARG A 107 2.76 -3.90 -8.18
C ARG A 107 3.46 -3.82 -6.83
N MET A 108 2.80 -3.25 -5.83
CA MET A 108 3.20 -3.30 -4.44
C MET A 108 2.12 -4.01 -3.61
N LYS A 109 2.53 -4.91 -2.71
CA LYS A 109 1.67 -5.52 -1.69
C LYS A 109 2.21 -5.08 -0.33
N LEU A 110 1.44 -4.29 0.40
CA LEU A 110 1.78 -3.82 1.73
C LEU A 110 1.00 -4.64 2.73
N MET A 111 1.70 -5.30 3.65
CA MET A 111 1.04 -5.79 4.86
C MET A 111 0.94 -4.64 5.84
N ILE A 112 -0.27 -4.35 6.30
CA ILE A 112 -0.55 -3.34 7.29
C ILE A 112 -1.13 -3.97 8.57
N GLY A 113 -0.82 -3.38 9.71
CA GLY A 113 -1.30 -3.82 11.02
C GLY A 113 -1.29 -2.69 12.04
N GLY A 114 -1.87 -2.97 13.21
CA GLY A 114 -2.09 -1.97 14.26
C GLY A 114 -3.43 -1.26 14.16
#